data_AF-A0A2S6GL93-F1
#
_entry.id   AF-A0A2S6GL93-F1
#
_cell.length_a   1.000
_cell.length_b   1.000
_cell.length_c   1.000
_cell.angle_alpha   90.00
_cell.angle_beta   90.00
_cell.angle_gamma   90.00
#
_symmetry.space_group_name_H-M   'P 1'
#
loop_
_entity.id
_entity.type
_entity.pdbx_description
1 polymer ?
#
loop_
_entity_poly.entity_id
_entity_poly.type
_entity_poly.pdbx_seq_one_letter_code
_entity_poly.pdbx_strand_id
1 'polypeptide(L)'
;MTSQLAAVTNLALPAGFGADLGKGIGAIALYAIIGLVLMLIGFYAIDWTTPGKLSELVRTGKPNAVIITASGMLSMALIIVVAIFFSANDLTAGLITSVVYGLIGIIVQVLAVRTLEWVTRLDIGQTIDDEKFAPASVVVAAAHIALGLIVAVAIS
;
A
#
# COMPACT_ATOMS: atom_id res chain seq x y z
N MET A 1 -22.58 33.74 -50.03
CA MET A 1 -22.40 33.85 -48.57
C MET A 1 -23.33 32.82 -47.92
N THR A 2 -22.94 31.54 -47.95
CA THR A 2 -23.75 30.43 -47.45
C THR A 2 -23.16 29.96 -46.12
N SER A 3 -24.02 30.04 -45.11
CA SER A 3 -23.78 29.81 -43.69
C SER A 3 -23.09 28.48 -43.39
N GLN A 4 -21.93 28.54 -42.73
CA GLN A 4 -21.47 27.44 -41.89
C GLN A 4 -22.48 27.27 -40.74
N LEU A 5 -23.32 26.25 -40.84
CA LEU A 5 -24.09 25.77 -39.70
C LEU A 5 -23.09 25.22 -38.69
N ALA A 6 -22.93 25.93 -37.58
CA ALA A 6 -22.18 25.44 -36.43
C ALA A 6 -22.71 24.05 -36.07
N ALA A 7 -21.86 23.03 -36.21
CA ALA A 7 -22.17 21.70 -35.76
C ALA A 7 -22.39 21.77 -34.25
N VAL A 8 -23.67 21.78 -33.84
CA VAL A 8 -24.05 21.57 -32.45
C VAL A 8 -23.55 20.17 -32.12
N THR A 9 -22.40 20.10 -31.45
CA THR A 9 -21.89 18.85 -30.92
C THR A 9 -22.79 18.50 -29.76
N ASN A 10 -23.89 17.79 -30.04
CA ASN A 10 -24.72 17.20 -29.00
C ASN A 10 -23.79 16.36 -28.12
N LEU A 11 -23.62 16.77 -26.86
CA LEU A 11 -22.90 16.01 -25.85
C LEU A 11 -23.76 14.79 -25.45
N ALA A 12 -23.97 13.88 -26.40
CA ALA A 12 -24.67 12.64 -26.19
C ALA A 12 -23.70 11.65 -25.56
N LEU A 13 -24.11 11.04 -24.45
CA LEU A 13 -23.32 9.98 -23.81
C LEU A 13 -23.14 8.82 -24.80
N PRO A 14 -21.94 8.21 -24.87
CA PRO A 14 -21.71 7.03 -25.69
C PRO A 14 -22.71 5.92 -25.34
N ALA A 15 -23.12 5.14 -26.33
CA ALA A 15 -23.88 3.92 -26.09
C ALA A 15 -23.08 3.00 -25.17
N GLY A 16 -23.69 2.56 -24.06
CA GLY A 16 -23.03 1.71 -23.06
C GLY A 16 -22.44 2.44 -21.85
N PHE A 17 -22.40 3.78 -21.85
CA PHE A 17 -21.79 4.58 -20.78
C PHE A 17 -22.21 4.16 -19.36
N GLY A 18 -23.51 3.97 -19.12
CA GLY A 18 -24.00 3.57 -17.79
C GLY A 18 -23.53 2.18 -17.35
N ALA A 19 -23.43 1.23 -18.29
CA ALA A 19 -22.94 -0.11 -18.00
C ALA A 19 -21.44 -0.12 -17.71
N ASP A 20 -20.67 0.65 -18.48
CA ASP A 20 -19.23 0.80 -18.28
C ASP A 20 -18.91 1.54 -16.98
N LEU A 21 -19.68 2.58 -16.65
CA LEU A 21 -19.60 3.27 -15.37
C LEU A 21 -19.90 2.32 -14.20
N GLY A 22 -20.95 1.51 -14.30
CA GLY A 22 -21.30 0.51 -13.28
C GLY A 22 -20.19 -0.52 -13.06
N LYS A 23 -19.59 -1.02 -14.15
CA LYS A 23 -18.42 -1.92 -14.08
C LYS A 23 -17.22 -1.23 -13.42
N GLY A 24 -16.94 0.02 -13.76
CA GLY A 24 -15.86 0.81 -13.17
C GLY A 24 -16.04 0.99 -11.66
N ILE A 25 -17.24 1.36 -11.21
CA ILE A 25 -17.56 1.49 -9.77
C ILE A 25 -17.38 0.14 -9.05
N GLY A 26 -17.87 -0.95 -9.65
CA GLY A 26 -17.70 -2.30 -9.09
C GLY A 26 -16.23 -2.70 -8.97
N ALA A 27 -15.41 -2.41 -9.99
CA ALA A 27 -13.98 -2.66 -9.96
C ALA A 27 -13.28 -1.85 -8.84
N ILE A 28 -13.59 -0.55 -8.71
CA ILE A 28 -13.04 0.30 -7.64
C ILE A 28 -13.36 -0.30 -6.27
N ALA A 29 -14.61 -0.70 -6.03
CA ALA A 29 -15.03 -1.28 -4.76
C ALA A 29 -14.27 -2.60 -4.46
N LEU A 30 -14.13 -3.48 -5.45
CA LEU A 30 -13.43 -4.76 -5.29
C LEU A 30 -11.94 -4.57 -5.00
N TYR A 31 -11.25 -3.72 -5.77
CA TYR A 31 -9.84 -3.41 -5.53
C TYR A 31 -9.64 -2.70 -4.18
N ALA A 32 -10.56 -1.84 -3.76
CA ALA A 32 -10.49 -1.20 -2.44
C ALA A 32 -10.63 -2.22 -1.30
N ILE A 33 -11.55 -3.18 -1.41
CA ILE A 33 -11.71 -4.26 -0.42
C ILE A 33 -10.46 -5.13 -0.38
N ILE A 34 -9.95 -5.57 -1.54
CA ILE A 34 -8.73 -6.38 -1.60
C ILE A 34 -7.54 -5.62 -1.02
N GLY A 35 -7.35 -4.36 -1.42
CA GLY A 35 -6.26 -3.53 -0.91
C GLY A 35 -6.34 -3.37 0.61
N LEU A 36 -7.54 -3.16 1.17
CA LEU A 36 -7.75 -3.11 2.61
C LEU A 36 -7.39 -4.44 3.29
N VAL A 37 -7.85 -5.57 2.75
CA VAL A 37 -7.54 -6.90 3.30
C VAL A 37 -6.03 -7.16 3.28
N LEU A 38 -5.35 -6.86 2.18
CA LEU A 38 -3.90 -6.99 2.07
C LEU A 38 -3.17 -6.06 3.05
N MET A 39 -3.63 -4.82 3.22
CA MET A 39 -3.09 -3.89 4.22
C MET A 39 -3.20 -4.46 5.64
N LEU A 40 -4.34 -5.06 5.99
CA LEU A 40 -4.54 -5.70 7.30
C LEU A 40 -3.59 -6.90 7.47
N ILE A 41 -3.46 -7.75 6.45
CA ILE A 41 -2.54 -8.90 6.47
C ILE A 41 -1.10 -8.41 6.68
N GLY A 42 -0.66 -7.41 5.91
CA GLY A 42 0.69 -6.86 6.05
C GLY A 42 0.94 -6.20 7.40
N PHE A 43 -0.03 -5.44 7.92
CA PHE A 43 0.06 -4.86 9.25
C PHE A 43 0.23 -5.93 10.33
N TYR A 44 -0.59 -6.97 10.32
CA TYR A 44 -0.47 -8.08 11.29
C TYR A 44 0.81 -8.89 11.10
N ALA A 45 1.31 -9.03 9.87
CA ALA A 45 2.59 -9.67 9.60
C ALA A 45 3.74 -8.89 10.28
N ILE A 46 3.75 -7.56 10.16
CA ILE A 46 4.73 -6.71 10.83
C ILE A 46 4.55 -6.80 12.36
N ASP A 47 3.33 -6.59 12.87
CA ASP A 47 3.02 -6.63 14.32
C ASP A 47 3.46 -7.93 14.98
N TRP A 48 3.34 -9.07 14.28
CA TRP A 48 3.81 -10.36 14.81
C TRP A 48 5.34 -10.48 14.77
N THR A 49 5.99 -9.91 13.77
CA THR A 49 7.47 -9.96 13.65
C THR A 49 8.19 -8.93 14.52
N THR A 50 7.51 -7.88 14.97
CA THR A 50 8.07 -6.80 15.79
C THR A 50 7.88 -7.09 17.29
N PRO A 51 8.94 -6.99 18.12
CA PRO A 51 8.84 -7.17 19.56
C PRO A 51 8.12 -6.00 20.23
N GLY A 52 7.25 -6.32 21.20
CA GLY A 52 6.31 -5.36 21.80
C GLY A 52 5.12 -5.16 20.85
N LYS A 53 3.89 -5.47 21.29
CA LYS A 53 2.69 -5.41 20.44
C LYS A 53 2.58 -4.02 19.81
N LEU A 54 2.97 -3.87 18.55
CA LEU A 54 3.09 -2.59 17.86
C LEU A 54 1.74 -1.88 17.83
N SER A 55 0.67 -2.65 17.64
CA SER A 55 -0.71 -2.17 17.74
C SER A 55 -1.04 -1.52 19.09
N GLU A 56 -0.50 -2.02 20.20
CA GLU A 56 -0.66 -1.44 21.54
C GLU A 56 0.19 -0.18 21.72
N LEU A 57 1.42 -0.19 21.21
CA LEU A 57 2.36 0.94 21.28
C LEU A 57 1.85 2.15 20.47
N VAL A 58 1.23 1.90 19.32
CA VAL A 58 0.55 2.94 18.53
C VAL A 58 -0.69 3.45 19.25
N ARG A 59 -1.49 2.57 19.87
CA ARG A 59 -2.69 2.96 20.63
C ARG A 59 -2.38 3.78 21.88
N THR A 60 -1.24 3.50 22.53
CA THR A 60 -0.74 4.26 23.67
C THR A 60 0.00 5.53 23.26
N GLY A 61 0.16 5.79 21.95
CA GLY A 61 0.70 7.03 21.42
C GLY A 61 2.22 7.14 21.53
N LYS A 62 2.94 6.02 21.61
CA LYS A 62 4.41 6.03 21.64
C LYS A 62 4.96 6.63 20.33
N PRO A 63 5.73 7.72 20.37
CA PRO A 63 6.02 8.52 19.18
C PRO A 63 6.84 7.74 18.14
N ASN A 64 7.77 6.90 18.59
CA ASN A 64 8.62 6.09 17.71
C ASN A 64 7.83 4.94 17.06
N ALA A 65 6.91 4.32 17.82
CA ALA A 65 6.00 3.32 17.29
C ALA A 65 5.09 3.91 16.20
N VAL A 66 4.55 5.11 16.43
CA VAL A 66 3.65 5.79 15.49
C VAL A 66 4.36 6.09 14.17
N ILE A 67 5.55 6.69 14.20
CA ILE A 67 6.26 7.07 12.96
C ILE A 67 6.70 5.84 12.15
N ILE A 68 7.23 4.81 12.82
CA ILE A 68 7.68 3.57 12.15
C ILE A 68 6.48 2.85 11.55
N THR A 69 5.37 2.73 12.30
CA THR A 69 4.15 2.07 11.81
C THR A 69 3.53 2.85 10.65
N ALA A 70 3.44 4.17 10.75
CA ALA A 70 2.89 5.02 9.67
C ALA A 70 3.70 4.85 8.38
N SER A 71 5.03 4.89 8.46
CA SER A 71 5.89 4.66 7.32
C SER A 71 5.80 3.23 6.78
N GLY A 72 5.72 2.22 7.64
CA GLY A 72 5.50 0.83 7.24
C GLY A 72 4.17 0.64 6.49
N MET A 73 3.08 1.26 6.96
CA MET A 73 1.78 1.21 6.30
C MET A 73 1.81 1.91 4.93
N LEU A 74 2.43 3.09 4.83
CA LEU A 74 2.58 3.78 3.55
C LEU A 74 3.41 2.96 2.55
N SER A 75 4.47 2.32 3.04
CA SER A 75 5.32 1.42 2.27
C SER A 75 4.50 0.24 1.69
N MET A 76 3.69 -0.42 2.54
CA MET A 76 2.83 -1.52 2.10
C MET A 76 1.75 -1.07 1.13
N ALA A 77 1.14 0.10 1.37
CA ALA A 77 0.14 0.66 0.48
C ALA A 77 0.71 0.87 -0.94
N LEU A 78 1.96 1.34 -1.03
CA LEU A 78 2.63 1.51 -2.32
C LEU A 78 2.82 0.19 -3.06
N ILE A 79 3.27 -0.87 -2.38
CA ILE A 79 3.38 -2.22 -2.95
C ILE A 79 2.04 -2.67 -3.52
N ILE A 80 0.95 -2.51 -2.76
CA ILE A 80 -0.39 -2.92 -3.16
C ILE A 80 -0.87 -2.10 -4.36
N VAL A 81 -0.64 -0.79 -4.37
CA VAL A 81 -0.98 0.08 -5.50
C VAL A 81 -0.27 -0.37 -6.76
N VAL A 82 1.03 -0.68 -6.69
CA VAL A 82 1.80 -1.13 -7.85
C VAL A 82 1.38 -2.54 -8.29
N ALA A 83 1.06 -3.43 -7.34
CA ALA A 83 0.49 -4.74 -7.63
C ALA A 83 -0.85 -4.66 -8.39
N ILE A 84 -1.71 -3.70 -8.04
CA ILE A 84 -2.95 -3.43 -8.77
C ILE A 84 -2.64 -2.83 -10.14
N PHE A 85 -1.67 -1.91 -10.22
CA PHE A 85 -1.32 -1.22 -11.47
C PHE A 85 -0.77 -2.16 -12.54
N PHE A 86 0.06 -3.14 -12.17
CA PHE A 86 0.60 -4.16 -13.08
C PHE A 86 -0.23 -5.46 -13.11
N SER A 87 -1.44 -5.45 -12.56
CA SER A 87 -2.34 -6.59 -12.62
C SER A 87 -2.93 -6.79 -14.02
N ALA A 88 -3.51 -7.97 -14.27
CA ALA A 88 -4.12 -8.28 -15.57
C ALA A 88 -5.29 -7.34 -15.93
N ASN A 89 -5.48 -7.09 -17.23
CA ASN A 89 -6.52 -6.19 -17.74
C ASN A 89 -7.96 -6.70 -17.54
N ASP A 90 -8.15 -8.03 -17.47
CA ASP A 90 -9.43 -8.62 -17.10
C ASP A 90 -9.67 -8.45 -15.60
N LEU A 91 -10.89 -8.12 -15.17
CA LEU A 91 -11.17 -7.84 -13.75
C LEU A 91 -10.89 -9.05 -12.86
N THR A 92 -11.29 -10.26 -13.26
CA THR A 92 -11.12 -11.45 -12.40
C THR A 92 -9.65 -11.81 -12.31
N ALA A 93 -8.96 -11.87 -13.44
CA ALA A 93 -7.53 -12.13 -13.48
C ALA A 93 -6.73 -11.02 -12.76
N GLY A 94 -7.15 -9.76 -12.88
CA GLY A 94 -6.55 -8.60 -12.23
C GLY A 94 -6.65 -8.66 -10.71
N LEU A 95 -7.82 -9.05 -10.18
CA LEU A 95 -7.99 -9.27 -8.74
C LEU A 95 -7.09 -10.41 -8.23
N ILE A 96 -6.99 -11.53 -8.96
CA ILE A 96 -6.12 -12.64 -8.56
C ILE A 96 -4.64 -12.25 -8.60
N THR A 97 -4.19 -11.64 -9.70
CA THR A 97 -2.79 -11.23 -9.88
C THR A 97 -2.38 -10.16 -8.87
N SER A 98 -3.22 -9.16 -8.62
CA SER A 98 -2.96 -8.14 -7.58
C SER A 98 -2.87 -8.73 -6.18
N VAL A 99 -3.69 -9.73 -5.83
CA VAL A 99 -3.56 -10.46 -4.56
C VAL A 99 -2.23 -11.20 -4.49
N VAL A 100 -1.87 -11.96 -5.52
CA VAL A 100 -0.62 -12.73 -5.54
C VAL A 100 0.60 -11.82 -5.44
N TYR A 101 0.68 -10.79 -6.30
CA TYR A 101 1.79 -9.84 -6.31
C TYR A 101 1.84 -9.02 -5.03
N GLY A 102 0.70 -8.56 -4.54
CA GLY A 102 0.59 -7.84 -3.27
C GLY A 102 1.08 -8.67 -2.09
N LEU A 103 0.65 -9.93 -1.97
CA LEU A 103 1.10 -10.84 -0.91
C LEU A 103 2.60 -11.13 -0.98
N ILE A 104 3.13 -11.44 -2.17
CA ILE A 104 4.56 -11.66 -2.37
C ILE A 104 5.34 -10.39 -1.99
N GLY A 105 4.90 -9.22 -2.46
CA GLY A 105 5.53 -7.96 -2.12
C GLY A 105 5.52 -7.68 -0.61
N ILE A 106 4.40 -7.91 0.07
CA ILE A 106 4.31 -7.78 1.54
C ILE A 106 5.31 -8.71 2.23
N ILE A 107 5.37 -9.98 1.83
CA ILE A 107 6.31 -10.95 2.42
C ILE A 107 7.76 -10.47 2.22
N VAL A 108 8.13 -10.08 0.99
CA VAL A 108 9.47 -9.59 0.69
C VAL A 108 9.79 -8.33 1.50
N GLN A 109 8.84 -7.41 1.64
CA GLN A 109 9.04 -6.20 2.44
C GLN A 109 9.28 -6.52 3.92
N VAL A 110 8.47 -7.38 4.53
CA VAL A 110 8.62 -7.80 5.93
C VAL A 110 10.00 -8.43 6.15
N LEU A 111 10.42 -9.32 5.24
CA LEU A 111 11.74 -9.95 5.29
C LEU A 111 12.87 -8.94 5.12
N ALA A 112 12.73 -7.98 4.21
CA ALA A 112 13.72 -6.96 3.95
C ALA A 112 13.91 -6.05 5.16
N VAL A 113 12.82 -5.62 5.80
CA VAL A 113 12.87 -4.85 7.04
C VAL A 113 13.59 -5.66 8.10
N ARG A 114 13.17 -6.91 8.35
CA ARG A 114 13.79 -7.76 9.38
C ARG A 114 15.28 -7.98 9.16
N THR A 115 15.68 -8.13 7.90
CA THR A 115 17.09 -8.25 7.49
C THR A 115 17.85 -6.96 7.80
N LEU A 116 17.28 -5.80 7.51
CA LEU A 116 17.88 -4.51 7.84
C LEU A 116 18.09 -4.37 9.35
N GLU A 117 17.09 -4.69 10.18
CA GLU A 117 17.22 -4.62 11.64
C GLU A 117 18.38 -5.50 12.12
N TRP A 118 18.47 -6.71 11.58
CA TRP A 118 19.52 -7.67 11.92
C TRP A 118 20.92 -7.18 11.52
N VAL A 119 21.08 -6.65 10.30
CA VAL A 119 22.37 -6.14 9.80
C VAL A 119 22.82 -4.88 10.55
N THR A 120 21.88 -3.96 10.80
CA THR A 120 22.18 -2.67 11.44
C THR A 120 22.33 -2.77 12.96
N ARG A 121 21.94 -3.91 13.56
CA ARG A 121 21.92 -4.13 15.01
C ARG A 121 21.17 -3.03 15.78
N LEU A 122 20.16 -2.45 15.15
CA LEU A 122 19.31 -1.45 15.80
C LEU A 122 18.41 -2.14 16.82
N ASP A 123 18.45 -1.67 18.06
CA ASP A 123 17.54 -2.15 19.11
C ASP A 123 16.17 -1.46 18.98
N ILE A 124 15.44 -1.87 17.95
CA ILE A 124 14.16 -1.29 17.57
C ILE A 124 13.11 -1.54 18.65
N GLY A 125 13.19 -2.66 19.38
CA GLY A 125 12.27 -2.96 20.48
C GLY A 125 12.34 -1.90 21.58
N GLN A 126 13.54 -1.56 22.06
CA GLN A 126 13.71 -0.49 23.05
C GLN A 126 13.34 0.88 22.48
N THR A 127 13.69 1.14 21.23
CA THR A 127 13.42 2.44 20.59
C THR A 127 11.92 2.69 20.41
N ILE A 128 11.15 1.67 20.04
CA ILE A 128 9.71 1.77 19.80
C ILE A 128 8.93 2.03 21.10
N ASP A 129 9.38 1.47 22.23
CA ASP A 129 8.70 1.61 23.53
C ASP A 129 9.09 2.89 24.30
N ASP A 130 10.11 3.62 23.84
CA ASP A 130 10.52 4.88 24.48
C ASP A 130 9.38 5.91 24.43
N GLU A 131 9.14 6.55 25.58
CA GLU A 131 8.17 7.64 25.71
C GLU A 131 8.63 8.90 24.97
N LYS A 132 9.95 9.05 24.81
CA LYS A 132 10.55 10.18 24.10
C LYS A 132 10.81 9.81 22.65
N PHE A 133 10.66 10.80 21.78
CA PHE A 133 11.01 10.65 20.38
C PHE A 133 12.51 10.45 20.23
N ALA A 134 12.89 9.34 19.60
CA ALA A 134 14.25 9.00 19.25
C ALA A 134 14.47 9.31 17.77
N PRO A 135 15.41 10.21 17.38
CA PRO A 135 15.67 10.53 15.98
C PRO A 135 16.03 9.32 15.11
N ALA A 136 16.57 8.25 15.71
CA ALA A 136 16.83 6.98 15.04
C ALA A 136 15.56 6.35 14.42
N SER A 137 14.38 6.60 15.01
CA SER A 137 13.10 6.12 14.46
C SER A 137 12.79 6.68 13.07
N VAL A 138 13.25 7.90 12.75
CA VAL A 138 13.12 8.51 11.42
C VAL A 138 13.93 7.75 10.38
N VAL A 139 15.13 7.29 10.74
CA VAL A 139 15.98 6.49 9.86
C VAL A 139 15.32 5.13 9.56
N VAL A 140 14.75 4.49 10.59
CA VAL A 140 14.00 3.23 10.44
C VAL A 140 12.74 3.43 9.59
N ALA A 141 12.02 4.52 9.80
CA ALA A 141 10.85 4.91 9.03
C ALA A 141 11.20 5.17 7.54
N ALA A 142 12.28 5.90 7.27
CA ALA A 142 12.77 6.14 5.91
C ALA A 142 13.20 4.82 5.24
N ALA A 143 13.83 3.92 5.99
CA ALA A 143 14.24 2.64 5.47
C ALA A 143 13.05 1.75 5.09
N HIS A 144 11.96 1.77 5.85
CA HIS A 144 10.71 1.09 5.45
C HIS A 144 10.25 1.57 4.09
N ILE A 145 10.09 2.89 3.91
CA ILE A 145 9.64 3.50 2.65
C ILE A 145 10.57 3.13 1.50
N ALA A 146 11.89 3.20 1.70
CA ALA A 146 12.87 2.85 0.68
C ALA A 146 12.76 1.37 0.27
N LEU A 147 12.61 0.46 1.23
CA LEU A 147 12.46 -0.97 0.95
C LEU A 147 11.15 -1.26 0.22
N GLY A 148 10.01 -0.69 0.66
CA GLY A 148 8.76 -0.90 -0.06
C GLY A 148 8.74 -0.30 -1.45
N LEU A 149 9.42 0.83 -1.68
CA LEU A 149 9.62 1.38 -3.02
C LEU A 149 10.35 0.39 -3.93
N ILE A 150 11.47 -0.19 -3.46
CA ILE A 150 12.23 -1.18 -4.22
C ILE A 150 11.37 -2.40 -4.54
N VAL A 151 10.65 -2.92 -3.54
CA VAL A 151 9.78 -4.08 -3.71
C VAL A 151 8.61 -3.78 -4.64
N ALA A 152 7.98 -2.61 -4.52
CA ALA A 152 6.90 -2.19 -5.38
C ALA A 152 7.37 -2.10 -6.84
N VAL A 153 8.52 -1.46 -7.10
CA VAL A 153 9.10 -1.35 -8.46
C VAL A 153 9.51 -2.70 -9.03
N ALA A 154 9.85 -3.67 -8.20
CA ALA A 154 10.17 -5.03 -8.64
C ALA A 154 8.94 -5.83 -9.12
N ILE A 155 7.72 -5.35 -8.83
CA ILE A 155 6.50 -5.93 -9.38
C ILE A 155 6.34 -5.44 -10.83
N SER A 156 6.25 -6.40 -11.75
CA SER A 156 6.17 -6.16 -13.20
C SER A 156 5.32 -7.20 -13.90
#